data_AF-A0A355QCG5-F1
#
_entry.id   AF-A0A355QCG5-F1
#
_cell.length_a   1.000
_cell.length_b   1.000
_cell.length_c   1.000
_cell.angle_alpha   90.00
_cell.angle_beta   90.00
_cell.angle_gamma   90.00
#
_symmetry.space_group_name_H-M   'P 1'
#
loop_
_entity.id
_entity.type
_entity.pdbx_description
1 polymer ?
#
loop_
_entity_poly.entity_id
_entity_poly.type
_entity_poly.pdbx_seq_one_letter_code
_entity_poly.pdbx_strand_id
1 'polypeptide(L)' 'GIGGCPGVARGRARVVLDPARPGDLGPGDVLIAPITDPSWTPLFVPVEAVVVDVGGQMS' A
#
# COMPACT_ATOMS: atom_id res chain seq x y z
N GLY A 1 7.18 4.29 11.39
CA GLY A 1 6.07 3.36 11.10
C GLY A 1 6.22 2.12 11.95
N ILE A 2 5.13 1.39 12.15
CA ILE A 2 5.13 0.06 12.79
C ILE A 2 5.14 -0.98 11.65
N GLY A 3 5.97 -2.01 11.76
CA GLY A 3 6.01 -3.08 10.75
C GLY A 3 4.83 -4.04 10.90
N GLY A 4 4.03 -4.22 9.84
CA GLY A 4 2.93 -5.20 9.84
C GLY A 4 3.37 -6.64 9.51
N CYS A 5 4.45 -6.80 8.73
CA CYS A 5 4.99 -8.09 8.32
C CYS A 5 6.53 -7.99 8.21
N PRO A 6 7.30 -9.01 8.64
CA PRO A 6 8.75 -9.04 8.43
C PRO A 6 9.08 -9.12 6.94
N GLY A 7 9.94 -8.23 6.46
CA GLY A 7 10.40 -8.19 5.08
C GLY A 7 11.10 -6.89 4.72
N VAL A 8 11.82 -6.88 3.60
CA VAL A 8 12.45 -5.67 3.05
C VAL A 8 12.13 -5.62 1.55
N ALA A 9 11.51 -4.52 1.13
CA ALA A 9 11.19 -4.23 -0.27
C ALA A 9 11.65 -2.82 -0.64
N ARG A 10 11.86 -2.57 -1.94
CA ARG A 10 12.23 -1.26 -2.48
C ARG A 10 11.47 -1.00 -3.77
N GLY A 11 11.00 0.23 -3.95
CA GLY A 11 10.25 0.62 -5.13
C GLY A 11 9.95 2.12 -5.14
N ARG A 12 9.31 2.60 -6.20
CA ARG A 12 8.89 4.00 -6.32
C ARG A 12 7.68 4.25 -5.42
N ALA A 13 7.78 5.24 -4.53
CA ALA A 13 6.65 5.63 -3.69
C ALA A 13 5.50 6.22 -4.53
N ARG A 14 4.29 5.66 -4.37
CA ARG A 14 3.06 6.11 -5.02
C ARG A 14 2.02 6.44 -3.96
N VAL A 15 1.68 7.71 -3.82
CA VAL A 15 0.60 8.14 -2.94
C VAL A 15 -0.72 8.03 -3.70
N VAL A 16 -1.59 7.13 -3.24
CA VAL A 16 -2.94 6.95 -3.79
C VAL A 16 -3.92 7.36 -2.69
N LEU A 17 -4.82 8.29 -3.02
CA LEU A 17 -5.82 8.81 -2.08
C LEU A 17 -7.22 8.25 -2.33
N ASP A 18 -7.45 7.69 -3.52
CA ASP A 18 -8.71 7.10 -3.96
C ASP A 18 -8.39 5.76 -4.65
N PRO A 19 -8.84 4.62 -4.11
CA PRO A 19 -8.56 3.30 -4.69
C PRO A 19 -9.23 3.09 -6.06
N ALA A 20 -10.23 3.91 -6.42
CA ALA A 20 -10.82 3.91 -7.76
C ALA A 20 -9.97 4.67 -8.79
N ARG A 21 -8.93 5.41 -8.36
CA ARG A 21 -8.03 6.19 -9.20
C ARG A 21 -6.56 5.91 -8.87
N PRO A 22 -6.08 4.67 -9.06
CA PRO A 22 -4.72 4.29 -8.69
C PRO A 22 -3.64 4.85 -9.63
N GLY A 23 -4.02 5.39 -10.80
CA GLY A 23 -3.07 5.84 -11.83
C GLY A 23 -2.25 4.68 -12.38
N ASP A 24 -0.96 4.92 -12.65
CA ASP A 24 -0.03 3.93 -13.21
C ASP A 24 0.62 3.05 -12.13
N LEU A 25 -0.14 2.66 -11.11
CA LEU A 25 0.35 1.80 -10.02
C LEU A 25 0.65 0.39 -10.56
N GLY A 26 1.85 -0.13 -10.28
CA GLY A 26 2.21 -1.47 -10.74
C GLY A 26 3.48 -2.04 -10.11
N PRO A 27 4.06 -3.09 -10.73
CA PRO A 27 5.28 -3.74 -10.25
C PRO A 27 6.42 -2.75 -10.04
N GLY A 28 7.18 -2.92 -8.95
CA GLY A 28 8.24 -2.00 -8.57
C GLY A 28 7.77 -0.71 -7.88
N ASP A 29 6.47 -0.51 -7.66
CA ASP A 29 5.95 0.59 -6.84
C ASP A 29 5.76 0.17 -5.38
N VAL A 30 5.80 1.15 -4.47
CA VAL A 30 5.39 1.05 -3.08
C VAL A 30 4.15 1.92 -2.90
N LEU A 31 3.02 1.29 -2.57
CA LEU A 31 1.76 1.97 -2.34
C LEU A 31 1.77 2.70 -0.99
N ILE A 32 1.41 3.98 -1.00
CA ILE A 32 1.14 4.77 0.19
C ILE A 32 -0.33 5.16 0.17
N ALA A 33 -1.10 4.67 1.14
CA ALA A 33 -2.54 4.91 1.24
C ALA A 33 -2.92 5.53 2.61
N PRO A 34 -3.98 6.34 2.69
CA PRO A 34 -4.39 6.94 3.97
C PRO A 34 -4.97 5.91 4.95
N ILE A 35 -5.61 4.86 4.45
CA ILE A 35 -6.27 3.80 5.23
C ILE A 35 -6.25 2.47 4.46
N THR A 36 -6.44 1.37 5.18
CA THR A 36 -6.79 0.07 4.59
C THR A 36 -8.26 -0.28 4.84
N ASP A 37 -9.01 -0.50 3.77
CA ASP A 37 -10.31 -1.16 3.76
C ASP A 37 -10.37 -2.15 2.56
N PRO A 38 -11.40 -3.00 2.42
CA PRO A 38 -11.46 -4.01 1.36
C PRO A 38 -11.31 -3.47 -0.08
N SER A 39 -11.59 -2.20 -0.34
CA SER A 39 -11.43 -1.57 -1.66
C SER A 39 -9.97 -1.39 -2.07
N TRP A 40 -9.03 -1.40 -1.12
CA TRP A 40 -7.59 -1.28 -1.36
C TRP A 40 -6.91 -2.61 -1.66
N THR A 41 -7.48 -3.72 -1.19
CA THR A 41 -6.91 -5.07 -1.30
C THR A 41 -6.49 -5.45 -2.74
N PRO A 42 -7.26 -5.12 -3.80
CA PRO A 42 -6.84 -5.42 -5.17
C PRO A 42 -5.54 -4.70 -5.60
N LEU A 43 -5.26 -3.52 -5.03
CA LEU A 43 -4.06 -2.74 -5.33
C LEU A 43 -2.80 -3.26 -4.64
N PHE A 44 -2.94 -4.20 -3.70
CA PHE A 44 -1.80 -4.78 -2.98
C PHE A 44 -1.10 -5.87 -3.80
N VAL A 45 -1.81 -6.50 -4.73
CA VAL A 45 -1.28 -7.60 -5.55
C VAL A 45 -0.12 -7.17 -6.45
N PRO A 46 -0.18 -6.02 -7.17
CA PRO A 46 0.87 -5.66 -8.11
C PRO A 46 2.06 -4.89 -7.48
N VAL A 47 2.02 -4.51 -6.20
CA VAL A 47 3.03 -3.63 -5.58
C VAL A 47 4.03 -4.39 -4.72
N GLU A 48 5.20 -3.81 -4.50
CA GLU A 48 6.28 -4.43 -3.71
C GLU A 48 6.07 -4.30 -2.20
N ALA A 49 5.39 -3.22 -1.78
CA ALA A 49 5.05 -2.96 -0.40
C ALA A 49 3.88 -1.98 -0.27
N VAL A 50 3.26 -1.97 0.90
CA VAL A 50 2.16 -1.06 1.27
C VAL A 50 2.54 -0.34 2.56
N VAL A 51 2.38 0.97 2.56
CA VAL A 51 2.50 1.86 3.72
C VAL A 51 1.16 2.54 3.90
N VAL A 52 0.66 2.55 5.13
CA VAL A 52 -0.61 3.18 5.46
C VAL A 52 -0.47 4.19 6.58
N ASP A 53 -1.14 5.33 6.44
CA ASP A 53 -1.13 6.41 7.43
C ASP A 53 -1.94 5.99 8.68
N VAL A 54 -3.13 5.43 8.45
CA VAL A 54 -3.99 4.83 9.48
C VAL A 54 -4.21 3.36 9.16
N GLY A 55 -3.26 2.52 9.57
CA GLY A 55 -3.32 1.07 9.41
C GLY A 55 -3.32 0.37 10.75
N GLY A 56 -4.46 -0.23 11.09
CA GLY A 56 -4.71 -0.87 12.37
C GLY A 56 -3.65 -1.91 12.72
N GLN A 57 -3.23 -1.90 13.99
CA GLN A 57 -2.83 -3.12 14.65
C GLN A 57 -4.00 -4.11 14.51
N MET A 58 -3.94 -4.99 13.51
CA MET A 58 -4.70 -6.23 13.61
C MET A 58 -3.96 -7.06 14.66
N SER A 59 -4.51 -7.04 15.87
CA SER A 59 -4.15 -7.95 16.96
C SER A 59 -4.42 -9.39 16.57
#